data_AF-A0A3D2SZX8-F1
#
_entry.id   AF-A0A3D2SZX8-F1
#
_cell.length_a   1.000
_cell.length_b   1.000
_cell.length_c   1.000
_cell.angle_alpha   90.00
_cell.angle_beta   90.00
_cell.angle_gamma   90.00
#
_symmetry.space_group_name_H-M   'P 1'
#
loop_
_entity.id
_entity.type
_entity.pdbx_description
1 polymer ?
#
loop_
_entity_poly.entity_id
_entity_poly.type
_entity_poly.pdbx_seq_one_letter_code
_entity_poly.pdbx_strand_id
1 'polypeptide(L)' 'AFGIDHFYPEEYRLKPFVDQGIFKYTRNGMYTFGFFLVWVPGFLLQSKAALSIALFSHLYIWVHYYFTERPDMRIIYRDV' A
#
# COMPACT_ATOMS: atom_id res chain seq x y z
N ALA A 1 -7.08 0.17 -7.46
CA ALA A 1 -6.52 -0.93 -6.65
C ALA A 1 -6.26 -2.12 -7.57
N PHE A 2 -5.19 -2.88 -7.35
CA PHE A 2 -4.89 -4.09 -8.13
C PHE A 2 -4.86 -5.37 -7.26
N GLY A 3 -5.20 -5.26 -5.98
CA GLY A 3 -5.36 -6.42 -5.12
C GLY A 3 -6.55 -7.26 -5.60
N ILE A 4 -6.37 -8.57 -5.65
CA ILE A 4 -7.41 -9.52 -6.07
C ILE A 4 -8.56 -9.59 -5.05
N ASP A 5 -8.28 -9.24 -3.81
CA ASP A 5 -9.24 -9.12 -2.71
C ASP A 5 -10.33 -8.06 -2.97
N HIS A 6 -10.02 -7.01 -3.75
CA HIS A 6 -11.00 -6.01 -4.20
C HIS A 6 -12.11 -6.63 -5.07
N PHE A 7 -11.80 -7.71 -5.80
CA PHE A 7 -12.72 -8.33 -6.76
C PHE A 7 -13.46 -9.54 -6.19
N TYR A 8 -12.87 -10.21 -5.18
CA TYR A 8 -13.42 -11.43 -4.59
C TYR A 8 -13.50 -11.34 -3.05
N PRO A 9 -14.18 -10.32 -2.48
CA PRO A 9 -14.15 -10.06 -1.04
C PRO A 9 -14.67 -11.22 -0.19
N GLU A 10 -15.68 -11.95 -0.66
CA GLU A 10 -16.25 -13.10 0.06
C GLU A 10 -15.27 -14.28 0.18
N GLU A 11 -14.44 -14.50 -0.84
CA GLU A 11 -13.41 -15.54 -0.80
C GLU A 11 -12.25 -15.16 0.14
N TYR A 12 -11.90 -13.87 0.15
CA TYR A 12 -10.78 -13.37 0.95
C TYR A 12 -11.11 -13.20 2.42
N ARG A 13 -12.39 -13.06 2.78
CA ARG A 13 -12.83 -12.98 4.19
C ARG A 13 -12.44 -14.19 5.04
N LEU A 14 -12.27 -15.35 4.42
CA LEU A 14 -11.87 -16.58 5.12
C LEU A 14 -10.34 -16.76 5.18
N LYS A 15 -9.57 -15.92 4.50
CA LYS A 15 -8.11 -16.02 4.45
C LYS A 15 -7.49 -15.22 5.59
N PRO A 16 -6.49 -15.75 6.31
CA PRO A 16 -5.79 -14.98 7.33
C PRO A 16 -4.89 -13.91 6.71
N PHE A 17 -4.62 -12.85 7.47
CA PHE A 17 -3.58 -11.89 7.11
C PHE A 17 -2.20 -12.56 7.04
N VAL A 18 -1.38 -12.13 6.09
CA VAL A 18 0.02 -12.55 5.97
C VAL A 18 0.82 -11.90 7.11
N ASP A 19 1.50 -12.70 7.93
CA ASP A 19 2.31 -12.26 9.06
C ASP A 19 3.81 -12.57 8.91
N GLN A 20 4.22 -13.02 7.72
CA GLN A 20 5.62 -13.35 7.42
C GLN A 20 6.37 -12.18 6.75
N GLY A 21 7.71 -12.30 6.69
CA GLY A 21 8.56 -11.30 6.04
C GLY A 21 8.45 -9.92 6.70
N ILE A 22 8.28 -8.88 5.89
CA ILE A 22 8.12 -7.50 6.38
C ILE A 22 6.85 -7.32 7.23
N PHE A 23 5.81 -8.13 6.98
CA PHE A 23 4.53 -8.01 7.68
C PHE A 23 4.57 -8.51 9.13
N LYS A 24 5.64 -9.23 9.51
CA LYS A 24 5.95 -9.53 10.90
C LYS A 24 6.17 -8.27 11.75
N TYR A 25 6.69 -7.21 11.14
CA TYR A 25 7.10 -5.99 11.85
C TYR A 25 6.13 -4.81 11.62
N THR A 26 5.33 -4.84 10.55
CA THR A 26 4.35 -3.80 10.25
C THR A 26 3.15 -4.38 9.52
N ARG A 27 1.93 -3.94 9.88
CA ARG A 27 0.70 -4.34 9.19
C ARG A 27 0.52 -3.67 7.83
N ASN A 28 1.34 -2.67 7.50
CA ASN A 28 1.13 -1.85 6.31
C ASN A 28 2.44 -1.62 5.51
N GLY A 29 3.27 -2.66 5.42
CA GLY A 29 4.65 -2.55 4.92
C GLY A 29 4.80 -1.94 3.53
N MET A 30 3.88 -2.21 2.60
CA MET A 30 3.93 -1.61 1.26
C MET A 30 3.72 -0.10 1.31
N TYR A 31 2.71 0.37 2.06
CA TYR A 31 2.41 1.79 2.22
C TYR A 31 3.48 2.53 3.02
N THR A 32 4.07 1.86 4.03
CA THR A 32 5.11 2.47 4.87
C THR A 32 6.47 2.51 4.18
N PHE A 33 6.88 1.43 3.49
CA PHE A 33 8.25 1.28 3.01
C PHE A 33 8.38 1.22 1.50
N GLY A 34 7.42 0.60 0.80
CA GLY A 34 7.50 0.37 -0.65
C GLY A 34 7.68 1.66 -1.44
N PHE A 35 6.97 2.73 -1.05
CA PHE A 35 7.05 4.02 -1.74
C PHE A 35 8.37 4.77 -1.52
N PHE A 36 9.25 4.36 -0.61
CA PHE A 36 10.62 4.89 -0.55
C PHE A 36 11.47 4.45 -1.74
N LEU A 37 11.18 3.31 -2.37
CA LEU A 37 11.92 2.85 -3.55
C LEU A 37 11.75 3.81 -4.74
N VAL A 38 10.60 4.47 -4.84
CA VAL A 38 10.32 5.46 -5.90
C VAL A 38 11.22 6.70 -5.77
N TRP A 39 11.71 7.00 -4.56
CA TRP A 39 12.62 8.13 -4.34
C TRP A 39 14.05 7.87 -4.80
N VAL A 40 14.46 6.60 -4.84
CA VAL A 40 15.84 6.19 -5.18
C VAL A 40 16.33 6.79 -6.51
N PRO A 41 15.63 6.65 -7.65
CA PRO A 41 16.09 7.27 -8.90
C PRO A 41 16.13 8.80 -8.84
N GLY A 42 15.22 9.43 -8.08
CA GLY A 42 15.21 10.88 -7.90
C GLY A 42 16.47 11.39 -7.19
N PHE A 43 16.89 10.71 -6.12
CA PHE A 43 18.12 11.06 -5.41
C PHE A 43 19.38 10.65 -6.17
N LEU A 44 19.44 9.46 -6.77
CA LEU A 44 20.63 9.01 -7.50
C LEU A 44 20.94 9.90 -8.71
N LEU A 45 19.90 10.34 -9.43
CA LEU A 45 20.06 11.15 -10.64
C LEU A 45 19.92 12.66 -10.39
N GLN A 46 19.69 13.07 -9.14
CA GLN A 46 19.42 14.46 -8.75
C GLN A 46 18.30 15.10 -9.60
N SER A 47 17.31 14.31 -9.99
CA SER A 47 16.26 14.73 -10.92
C SER A 47 15.09 15.36 -10.17
N LYS A 48 14.90 16.67 -10.35
CA LYS A 48 13.78 17.41 -9.76
C LYS A 48 12.42 16.82 -10.18
N ALA A 49 12.28 16.43 -11.45
CA ALA A 49 11.05 15.84 -11.95
C ALA A 49 10.73 14.50 -11.26
N ALA A 50 11.74 13.62 -11.14
CA ALA A 50 11.57 12.34 -10.46
C ALA A 50 11.27 12.51 -8.97
N LEU A 51 11.90 13.47 -8.30
CA LEU A 51 11.60 13.80 -6.89
C LEU A 51 10.17 14.33 -6.73
N SER A 52 9.68 15.18 -7.64
CA SER A 52 8.29 15.64 -7.61
C SER A 52 7.30 14.50 -7.79
N ILE A 53 7.56 13.58 -8.73
CA ILE A 53 6.74 12.37 -8.93
C ILE A 53 6.78 11.50 -7.68
N ALA A 54 7.96 11.24 -7.11
CA ALA A 54 8.12 10.45 -5.90
C ALA A 54 7.33 11.06 -4.72
N LEU A 55 7.43 12.37 -4.52
CA LEU A 55 6.66 13.08 -3.50
C LEU A 55 5.15 12.95 -3.73
N PHE A 56 4.68 13.24 -4.94
CA PHE A 56 3.27 13.12 -5.28
C PHE A 56 2.76 11.70 -5.03
N SER A 57 3.47 10.69 -5.54
CA SER A 57 3.10 9.28 -5.35
C SER A 57 3.09 8.87 -3.88
N HIS A 58 4.08 9.31 -3.09
CA HIS A 58 4.19 8.98 -1.67
C HIS A 58 3.10 9.64 -0.82
N LEU A 59 2.59 10.81 -1.23
CA LEU A 59 1.42 11.42 -0.58
C LEU A 59 0.12 10.77 -1.05
N TYR A 60 -0.04 10.61 -2.36
CA TYR A 60 -1.30 10.14 -2.97
C TYR A 60 -1.61 8.68 -2.64
N ILE A 61 -0.61 7.83 -2.39
CA ILE A 61 -0.85 6.45 -1.98
C ILE A 61 -1.69 6.34 -0.70
N TRP A 62 -1.63 7.35 0.18
CA TRP A 62 -2.49 7.38 1.38
C TRP A 62 -3.95 7.69 1.04
N VAL A 63 -4.21 8.51 0.03
CA VAL A 63 -5.58 8.69 -0.50
C VAL A 63 -6.10 7.34 -0.96
N HIS A 64 -5.31 6.62 -1.74
CA HIS A 64 -5.66 5.27 -2.17
C HIS A 64 -5.93 4.34 -0.96
N TYR A 65 -5.05 4.31 0.05
CA TYR A 65 -5.27 3.51 1.27
C TYR A 65 -6.59 3.84 1.98
N TYR A 66 -6.87 5.12 2.23
CA TYR A 66 -8.03 5.52 3.02
C TYR A 66 -9.36 5.34 2.29
N PHE A 67 -9.37 5.45 0.97
CA PHE A 67 -10.60 5.43 0.17
C PHE A 67 -10.83 4.12 -0.58
N THR A 68 -9.86 3.20 -0.63
CA THR A 68 -10.05 1.87 -1.25
C THR A 68 -9.66 0.75 -0.29
N GLU A 69 -8.39 0.61 0.07
CA GLU A 69 -7.93 -0.54 0.86
C GLU A 69 -8.57 -0.64 2.25
N ARG A 70 -8.68 0.48 2.97
CA ARG A 70 -9.23 0.48 4.33
C ARG A 70 -10.73 0.16 4.34
N PRO A 71 -11.57 0.76 3.48
CA PRO A 71 -12.94 0.30 3.29
C PRO A 71 -13.04 -1.19 2.97
N ASP A 72 -12.20 -1.71 2.07
CA ASP A 72 -12.22 -3.12 1.68
C ASP A 72 -11.86 -4.05 2.84
N MET A 73 -10.81 -3.73 3.60
CA MET A 73 -10.46 -4.50 4.81
C MET A 73 -11.61 -4.53 5.82
N ARG A 74 -12.38 -3.44 5.97
CA ARG A 74 -13.56 -3.41 6.84
C ARG A 74 -14.68 -4.30 6.32
N ILE A 75 -14.91 -4.32 5.02
CA ILE A 75 -15.93 -5.18 4.39
C ILE A 75 -15.55 -6.66 4.58
N ILE A 76 -14.28 -6.98 4.33
CA ILE A 76 -13.75 -8.35 4.35
C ILE A 76 -13.65 -8.87 5.78
N TYR A 77 -13.04 -8.13 6.70
CA TYR A 77 -12.66 -8.63 8.03
C TYR A 77 -13.51 -8.10 9.19
N ARG A 78 -14.40 -7.13 8.95
CA ARG A 78 -15.36 -6.51 9.90
C ARG A 78 -14.76 -5.75 11.10
N ASP A 79 -13.57 -6.14 11.57
CA ASP A 79 -12.96 -5.68 12.83
C ASP A 79 -11.63 -4.91 12.64
N VAL A 80 -11.30 -4.48 11.41
CA VAL A 80 -10.02 -3.83 11.04
C VAL A 80 -10.22 -2.38 10.59
#